data_AF-A0A292QVW6-F1
#
_entry.id   AF-A0A292QVW6-F1
#
_cell.length_a   1.000
_cell.length_b   1.000
_cell.length_c   1.000
_cell.angle_alpha   90.00
_cell.angle_beta   90.00
_cell.angle_gamma   90.00
#
_symmetry.space_group_name_H-M   'P 1'
#
loop_
_entity.id
_entity.type
_entity.pdbx_description
1 polymer ?
#
loop_
_entity_poly.entity_id
_entity_poly.type
_entity_poly.pdbx_seq_one_letter_code
_entity_poly.pdbx_strand_id
1 'polypeptide(L)'
;MTQEKTEHEIVEEMSQVVEQMRIDDLEDNPDIANEFFDCDCCGENKCLAGSIEYEGYRLCNDCVLLAETGFAINKIKSVKELIDSIEDRHLEELANFVKEEEKRSNN
;
A
#
# COMPACT_ATOMS: atom_id res chain seq x y z
N MET A 1 1.23 9.49 32.09
CA MET A 1 1.27 8.05 31.79
C MET A 1 0.94 7.93 30.31
N THR A 2 1.94 7.84 29.45
CA THR A 2 1.71 7.54 28.03
C THR A 2 1.36 6.06 27.94
N GLN A 3 0.10 5.75 27.65
CA GLN A 3 -0.25 4.40 27.18
C GLN A 3 0.44 4.23 25.82
N GLU A 4 1.39 3.30 25.75
CA GLU A 4 1.90 2.84 24.46
C GLU A 4 0.76 2.06 23.80
N LYS A 5 0.21 2.61 22.71
CA LYS A 5 -0.77 1.90 21.88
C LYS A 5 -0.10 0.65 21.31
N THR A 6 -0.84 -0.44 21.27
CA THR A 6 -0.36 -1.67 20.62
C THR A 6 -0.23 -1.47 19.11
N GLU A 7 0.61 -2.27 18.45
CA GLU A 7 0.73 -2.25 16.98
C GLU A 7 -0.65 -2.45 16.31
N HIS A 8 -1.49 -3.30 16.88
CA HIS A 8 -2.85 -3.55 16.40
C HIS A 8 -3.74 -2.30 16.48
N GLU A 9 -3.76 -1.60 17.61
CA GLU A 9 -4.53 -0.36 17.78
C GLU A 9 -4.03 0.73 16.81
N ILE A 10 -2.73 0.80 16.57
CA ILE A 10 -2.15 1.73 15.59
C ILE A 10 -2.66 1.41 14.18
N VAL A 11 -2.65 0.13 13.78
CA VAL A 11 -3.16 -0.30 12.47
C VAL A 11 -4.64 0.04 12.31
N GLU A 12 -5.46 -0.23 13.33
CA GLU A 12 -6.89 0.08 13.28
C GLU A 12 -7.16 1.59 13.15
N GLU A 13 -6.43 2.41 13.89
CA GLU A 13 -6.54 3.86 13.79
C GLU A 13 -6.12 4.37 12.41
N MET A 14 -4.99 3.89 11.88
CA MET A 14 -4.53 4.29 10.54
C MET A 14 -5.51 3.83 9.46
N SER A 15 -6.10 2.65 9.59
CA SER A 15 -7.13 2.17 8.66
C SER A 15 -8.35 3.07 8.63
N GLN A 16 -8.78 3.60 9.79
CA GLN A 16 -9.91 4.53 9.85
C GLN A 16 -9.54 5.87 9.22
N VAL A 17 -8.35 6.41 9.52
CA VAL A 17 -7.90 7.70 8.97
C VAL A 17 -7.84 7.64 7.45
N VAL A 18 -7.20 6.60 6.89
CA VAL A 18 -6.99 6.46 5.45
C VAL A 18 -8.32 6.24 4.70
N GLU A 19 -9.26 5.50 5.29
CA GLU A 19 -10.60 5.35 4.73
C GLU A 19 -11.41 6.65 4.80
N GLN A 20 -11.31 7.41 5.90
CA GLN A 20 -11.96 8.72 5.98
C GLN A 20 -11.41 9.68 4.92
N MET A 21 -10.10 9.68 4.66
CA MET A 21 -9.51 10.50 3.59
C MET A 21 -10.12 10.16 2.22
N ARG A 22 -10.32 8.88 1.93
CA ARG A 22 -10.98 8.45 0.70
C ARG A 22 -12.44 8.92 0.63
N ILE A 23 -13.17 8.84 1.75
CA ILE A 23 -14.56 9.30 1.82
C ILE A 23 -14.63 10.81 1.60
N ASP A 24 -13.77 11.58 2.27
CA ASP A 24 -13.70 13.03 2.12
C ASP A 24 -13.44 13.43 0.66
N ASP A 25 -12.49 12.77 -0.02
CA ASP A 25 -12.23 13.00 -1.45
C ASP A 25 -13.46 12.73 -2.33
N LEU A 26 -14.23 11.68 -2.02
CA LEU A 26 -15.44 11.32 -2.77
C LEU A 26 -16.61 12.27 -2.48
N GLU A 27 -16.70 12.80 -1.26
CA GLU A 27 -17.70 13.79 -0.89
C GLU A 27 -17.39 15.16 -1.52
N ASP A 28 -16.12 15.56 -1.54
CA ASP A 28 -15.66 16.81 -2.13
C ASP A 28 -15.74 16.79 -3.68
N ASN A 29 -15.40 15.66 -4.30
CA ASN A 29 -15.49 15.47 -5.74
C ASN A 29 -15.94 14.05 -6.12
N PRO A 30 -17.25 13.82 -6.27
CA PRO A 30 -17.78 12.49 -6.65
C PRO A 30 -17.24 11.93 -7.96
N ASP A 31 -16.79 12.79 -8.89
CA ASP A 31 -16.26 12.35 -10.18
C ASP A 31 -14.90 11.63 -10.05
N ILE A 32 -14.15 11.90 -8.96
CA ILE A 32 -12.87 11.25 -8.67
C ILE A 32 -13.01 9.73 -8.51
N ALA A 33 -14.21 9.24 -8.20
CA ALA A 33 -14.54 7.81 -8.16
C ALA A 33 -14.30 7.11 -9.51
N ASN A 34 -14.30 7.87 -10.60
CA ASN A 34 -14.09 7.38 -11.97
C ASN A 34 -12.72 7.77 -12.53
N GLU A 35 -11.87 8.41 -11.73
CA GLU A 35 -10.48 8.72 -12.09
C GLU A 35 -9.57 7.61 -11.58
N PHE A 36 -8.74 7.07 -12.47
CA PHE A 36 -7.87 5.94 -12.18
C PHE A 36 -6.42 6.25 -12.55
N PHE A 37 -5.51 5.63 -11.81
CA PHE A 37 -4.07 5.74 -12.03
C PHE A 37 -3.38 4.42 -11.68
N ASP A 38 -2.15 4.24 -12.16
CA ASP A 38 -1.33 3.09 -11.80
C ASP A 38 -0.52 3.43 -10.54
N CYS A 39 -0.68 2.65 -9.49
CA CYS A 39 0.00 2.89 -8.22
C CYS A 39 1.50 2.61 -8.34
N ASP A 40 2.34 3.56 -7.93
CA ASP A 40 3.80 3.40 -8.00
C ASP A 40 4.34 2.34 -7.03
N CYS A 41 3.52 1.88 -6.07
CA CYS A 41 3.91 0.93 -5.04
C CYS A 41 3.48 -0.52 -5.35
N CYS A 42 2.22 -0.74 -5.72
CA CYS A 42 1.73 -2.08 -6.06
C CYS A 42 1.63 -2.35 -7.57
N GLY A 43 1.75 -1.32 -8.42
CA GLY A 43 1.59 -1.43 -9.87
C GLY A 43 0.15 -1.67 -10.35
N GLU A 44 -0.83 -1.75 -9.44
CA GLU A 44 -2.24 -1.96 -9.79
C GLU A 44 -2.91 -0.65 -10.22
N ASN A 45 -3.82 -0.74 -11.19
CA ASN A 45 -4.69 0.36 -11.55
C ASN A 45 -5.77 0.54 -10.48
N LYS A 46 -5.79 1.71 -9.84
CA LYS A 46 -6.63 2.00 -8.67
C LYS A 46 -7.32 3.35 -8.84
N CYS A 47 -8.42 3.52 -8.09
CA CYS A 47 -9.13 4.79 -8.01
C CYS A 47 -8.24 5.86 -7.38
N LEU A 48 -8.31 7.09 -7.90
CA LEU A 48 -7.53 8.24 -7.43
C LEU A 48 -7.99 8.73 -6.04
N ALA A 49 -9.23 8.42 -5.64
CA ALA A 49 -9.76 8.74 -4.32
C ALA A 49 -8.90 8.14 -3.19
N GLY A 50 -8.50 8.98 -2.23
CA GLY A 50 -7.65 8.59 -1.11
C GLY A 50 -6.22 8.24 -1.52
N SER A 51 -5.79 8.59 -2.75
CA SER A 51 -4.39 8.48 -3.16
C SER A 51 -3.57 9.63 -2.59
N ILE A 52 -2.32 9.35 -2.23
CA ILE A 52 -1.39 10.35 -1.70
C ILE A 52 -0.08 10.28 -2.47
N GLU A 53 0.50 11.45 -2.70
CA GLU A 53 1.82 11.59 -3.31
C GLU A 53 2.88 11.80 -2.22
N TYR A 54 3.87 10.91 -2.19
CA TYR A 54 5.03 10.97 -1.30
C TYR A 54 6.29 11.05 -2.13
N GLU A 55 7.05 12.15 -2.01
CA GLU A 55 8.36 12.30 -2.64
C GLU A 55 8.37 12.04 -4.17
N GLY A 56 7.23 12.28 -4.84
CA GLY A 56 7.04 12.03 -6.27
C GLY A 56 6.49 10.65 -6.64
N TYR A 57 6.21 9.78 -5.67
CA TYR A 57 5.50 8.51 -5.85
C TYR A 57 4.05 8.65 -5.41
N ARG A 58 3.10 8.31 -6.28
CA ARG A 58 1.68 8.28 -5.95
C ARG A 58 1.25 6.89 -5.55
N LEU A 59 0.75 6.78 -4.33
CA LEU A 59 0.28 5.54 -3.73
C LEU A 59 -1.24 5.51 -3.72
N CYS A 60 -1.81 4.34 -4.03
CA CYS A 60 -3.24 4.11 -3.85
C CYS A 60 -3.58 4.03 -2.36
N ASN A 61 -4.86 4.18 -2.03
CA ASN A 61 -5.33 4.21 -0.65
C ASN A 61 -4.88 2.98 0.18
N ASP A 62 -4.83 1.79 -0.41
CA ASP A 62 -4.32 0.58 0.25
C ASP A 62 -2.80 0.71 0.58
N CYS A 63 -2.01 1.21 -0.36
CA CYS A 63 -0.56 1.41 -0.17
C CYS A 63 -0.26 2.56 0.79
N VAL A 64 -1.11 3.59 0.82
CA VAL A 64 -1.07 4.66 1.82
C VAL A 64 -1.22 4.08 3.22
N LEU A 65 -2.19 3.18 3.42
CA LEU A 65 -2.36 2.51 4.73
C LEU A 65 -1.10 1.74 5.14
N LEU A 66 -0.46 1.01 4.22
CA LEU A 66 0.80 0.31 4.50
C LEU A 66 1.92 1.29 4.87
N ALA A 67 2.03 2.40 4.16
CA ALA A 67 3.02 3.43 4.43
C ALA A 67 2.81 4.08 5.80
N GLU A 68 1.61 4.61 6.07
CA GLU A 68 1.27 5.29 7.33
C GLU A 68 1.42 4.36 8.53
N THR A 69 0.93 3.13 8.42
CA THR A 69 1.13 2.12 9.46
C THR A 69 2.61 1.84 9.66
N GLY A 70 3.35 1.58 8.57
CA GLY A 70 4.78 1.28 8.61
C GLY A 70 5.61 2.40 9.24
N PHE A 71 5.25 3.67 8.99
CA PHE A 71 5.85 4.83 9.65
C PHE A 71 5.49 4.86 11.14
N ALA A 72 4.21 4.69 11.48
CA ALA A 72 3.73 4.76 12.87
C ALA A 72 4.37 3.68 13.77
N ILE A 73 4.62 2.47 13.24
CA ILE A 73 5.30 1.39 13.97
C ILE A 73 6.82 1.31 13.70
N ASN A 74 7.39 2.33 13.05
CA ASN A 74 8.83 2.44 12.73
C ASN A 74 9.42 1.23 11.98
N LYS A 75 8.64 0.59 11.10
CA LYS A 75 9.08 -0.53 10.24
C LYS A 75 9.72 -0.06 8.94
N ILE A 76 9.34 1.11 8.46
CA ILE A 76 9.92 1.77 7.28
C ILE A 76 10.26 3.21 7.63
N LYS A 77 11.23 3.79 6.90
CA LYS A 77 11.66 5.19 7.07
C LYS A 77 11.31 6.07 5.88
N SER A 78 11.04 5.47 4.73
CA SER A 78 10.62 6.18 3.52
C SER A 78 9.64 5.33 2.72
N VAL A 79 8.86 5.97 1.85
CA VAL A 79 7.99 5.24 0.92
C VAL A 79 8.80 4.41 -0.07
N LYS A 80 10.00 4.87 -0.45
CA LYS A 80 10.90 4.08 -1.28
C LYS A 80 11.25 2.71 -0.67
N GLU A 81 11.54 2.66 0.64
CA GLU A 81 11.78 1.38 1.33
C GLU A 81 10.57 0.43 1.24
N LEU A 82 9.34 0.97 1.27
CA LEU A 82 8.13 0.18 1.07
C LEU A 82 8.04 -0.36 -0.36
N ILE A 83 8.26 0.49 -1.37
CA ILE A 83 8.22 0.08 -2.79
C ILE A 83 9.24 -1.03 -3.04
N ASP A 84 10.49 -0.81 -2.65
CA ASP A 84 11.58 -1.80 -2.81
C ASP A 84 11.20 -3.15 -2.16
N SER A 85 10.57 -3.12 -0.97
CA SER A 85 10.15 -4.35 -0.26
C SER A 85 9.03 -5.14 -0.96
N ILE A 86 8.13 -4.44 -1.67
CA ILE A 86 7.03 -5.07 -2.42
C ILE A 86 7.56 -5.66 -3.72
N GLU A 87 8.44 -4.95 -4.42
CA GLU A 87 9.10 -5.44 -5.63
C GLU A 87 9.89 -6.73 -5.36
N ASP A 88 10.68 -6.75 -4.28
CA ASP A 88 11.43 -7.95 -3.87
C ASP A 88 10.50 -9.15 -3.64
N ARG A 89 9.37 -8.94 -2.95
CA ARG A 89 8.38 -10.00 -2.69
C ARG A 89 7.76 -10.53 -3.99
N HIS A 90 7.36 -9.64 -4.90
CA HIS A 90 6.81 -10.04 -6.20
C HIS A 90 7.81 -10.84 -7.03
N LEU A 91 9.09 -10.46 -7.01
CA LEU A 91 10.15 -11.20 -7.70
C LEU A 91 10.37 -12.59 -7.11
N GLU A 92 10.35 -12.72 -5.78
CA GLU A 92 10.45 -14.01 -5.09
C GLU A 92 9.30 -14.95 -5.45
N GLU A 93 8.06 -14.44 -5.49
CA GLU A 93 6.87 -15.21 -5.88
C GLU A 93 6.98 -15.72 -7.33
N LEU A 94 7.40 -14.86 -8.27
CA LEU A 94 7.62 -15.26 -9.67
C LEU A 94 8.73 -16.32 -9.80
N ALA A 95 9.85 -16.16 -9.08
CA ALA A 95 10.94 -17.11 -9.09
C ALA A 95 10.51 -18.48 -8.53
N ASN A 96 9.66 -18.49 -7.50
CA ASN A 96 9.11 -19.73 -6.93
C ASN A 96 8.16 -20.42 -7.91
N PHE A 97 7.30 -19.67 -8.60
CA PHE A 97 6.41 -20.20 -9.63
C PHE A 97 7.18 -20.90 -10.76
N VAL A 98 8.23 -20.27 -11.30
CA VAL A 98 9.06 -20.87 -12.36
C VAL A 98 9.69 -22.19 -11.90
N LYS A 99 10.25 -22.23 -10.68
CA LYS A 99 10.85 -23.44 -10.10
C LYS A 99 9.82 -24.56 -9.93
N GLU A 100 8.57 -24.23 -9.58
CA GLU A 100 7.50 -25.22 -9.46
C GLU A 100 7.09 -25.78 -10.82
N GLU A 101 6.97 -24.93 -11.85
CA GLU A 101 6.65 -25.35 -13.21
C GLU A 101 7.75 -26.21 -13.84
N GLU A 102 9.03 -25.89 -13.60
CA GLU A 102 10.16 -26.73 -14.01
C GLU A 102 10.13 -28.11 -13.34
N LYS A 103 9.77 -28.19 -12.05
CA LYS A 103 9.59 -29.46 -11.34
C LYS A 103 8.42 -30.28 -11.89
N ARG A 104 7.31 -29.61 -12.25
CA ARG A 104 6.13 -30.27 -12.85
C ARG A 104 6.40 -30.76 -14.28
N SER A 105 7.21 -30.03 -15.04
CA SER A 105 7.54 -30.39 -16.43
C SER A 105 8.60 -31.50 -16.55
N ASN A 106 9.38 -31.73 -15.48
CA ASN A 106 10.42 -32.76 -15.42
C ASN A 106 9.97 -34.08 -14.76
N ASN A 107 8.66 -34.26 -14.55
CA ASN A 107 8.04 -35.45 -13.94
C ASN A 107 6.98 -36.04 -14.88
#